data_AF-A0A9P3G465-F1
#
_entry.id   AF-A0A9P3G465-F1
#
_cell.length_a   1.000
_cell.length_b   1.000
_cell.length_c   1.000
_cell.angle_alpha   90.00
_cell.angle_beta   90.00
_cell.angle_gamma   90.00
#
_symmetry.space_group_name_H-M   'P 1'
#
loop_
_entity.id
_entity.type
_entity.pdbx_description
1 polymer ?
#
loop_
_entity_poly.entity_id
_entity_poly.type
_entity_poly.pdbx_seq_one_letter_code
_entity_poly.pdbx_strand_id
1 'polypeptide(L)'
;MVASTTSFGSLSVALAQAITWLTRQLATTYPATTIHKLQLALEQNLTAQLQPTWVAHDPIKGSGRRCLTLSPACAPPRSIYSACKSAGVDWSKWIAALGGLEFDLFVDPGCVSIHYAHWEHGKTFTIWREKVAEVKGRGLSEEALQAQLRAQAQARALAAAGKTLAQQIISEADDDDELFAMIADEVREPTWITPTAPQFPAIPPPPRSTSSSPVSILSASSSHSRSSSCSSSSAFSFSSRGSTDSYGSATTVSHCSTSPDSKTGAKLSRRERARQSRVYIDTTKTEVTNYDGGKTTVLTGGVMLGAVPKPASKAMLSGLAASAAQRRAGPTGAESWRSVCA
;
A
#
# COMPACT_ATOMS: atom_id res chain seq x y z
N MET A 1 35.05 -2.44 3.00
CA MET A 1 34.27 -1.74 1.96
C MET A 1 32.81 -1.87 2.33
N VAL A 2 32.13 -0.77 2.66
CA VAL A 2 30.71 -0.81 3.06
C VAL A 2 29.88 -0.93 1.79
N ALA A 3 29.24 -2.08 1.57
CA ALA A 3 28.30 -2.25 0.48
C ALA A 3 27.14 -1.27 0.67
N SER A 4 27.06 -0.24 -0.18
CA SER A 4 25.93 0.67 -0.22
C SER A 4 24.72 -0.14 -0.67
N THR A 5 23.86 -0.54 0.25
CA THR A 5 22.55 -1.11 -0.06
C THR A 5 21.74 -0.01 -0.74
N THR A 6 21.82 0.08 -2.07
CA THR A 6 20.89 0.90 -2.84
C THR A 6 19.50 0.38 -2.54
N SER A 7 18.72 1.16 -1.79
CA SER A 7 17.36 0.79 -1.41
C SER A 7 16.52 0.69 -2.68
N PHE A 8 16.28 -0.55 -3.11
CA PHE A 8 15.40 -0.83 -4.23
C PHE A 8 14.04 -0.19 -3.98
N GLY A 9 13.48 0.47 -5.01
CA GLY A 9 12.19 1.12 -4.94
C GLY A 9 12.18 2.40 -4.11
N SER A 10 13.25 3.19 -4.13
CA SER A 10 13.25 4.51 -3.50
C SER A 10 12.17 5.42 -4.10
N LEU A 11 11.30 5.98 -3.23
CA LEU A 11 10.22 6.90 -3.64
C LEU A 11 10.76 8.12 -4.38
N SER A 12 11.85 8.72 -3.88
CA SER A 12 12.42 9.94 -4.47
C SER A 12 12.88 9.71 -5.90
N VAL A 13 13.47 8.53 -6.19
CA VAL A 13 13.92 8.18 -7.54
C VAL A 13 12.72 7.99 -8.47
N ALA A 14 11.71 7.23 -8.05
CA ALA A 14 10.51 7.03 -8.86
C ALA A 14 9.78 8.37 -9.14
N LEU A 15 9.68 9.23 -8.13
CA LEU A 15 9.10 10.57 -8.28
C LEU A 15 9.91 11.46 -9.22
N ALA A 16 11.24 11.49 -9.08
CA ALA A 16 12.10 12.27 -9.97
C ALA A 16 11.90 11.85 -11.44
N GLN A 17 11.77 10.55 -11.72
CA GLN A 17 11.51 10.03 -13.06
C GLN A 17 10.13 10.42 -13.57
N ALA A 18 9.09 10.26 -12.75
CA ALA A 18 7.72 10.65 -13.09
C ALA A 18 7.61 12.16 -13.36
N ILE A 19 8.19 13.00 -12.49
CA ILE A 19 8.17 14.47 -12.59
C ILE A 19 8.98 14.94 -13.81
N THR A 20 10.14 14.34 -14.05
CA THR A 20 10.96 14.66 -15.24
C THR A 20 10.17 14.38 -16.51
N TRP A 21 9.51 13.21 -16.60
CA TRP A 21 8.68 12.89 -17.75
C TRP A 21 7.50 13.87 -17.92
N LEU A 22 6.77 14.16 -16.83
CA LEU A 22 5.63 15.07 -16.84
C LEU A 22 5.99 16.51 -17.23
N THR A 23 7.20 16.96 -16.89
CA THR A 23 7.63 18.36 -17.11
C THR A 23 8.47 18.55 -18.38
N ARG A 24 8.97 17.47 -19.00
CA ARG A 24 9.85 17.53 -20.18
C ARG A 24 9.27 18.36 -21.33
N GLN A 25 7.99 18.15 -21.65
CA GLN A 25 7.35 18.85 -22.77
C GLN A 25 7.07 20.34 -22.48
N LEU A 26 6.99 20.72 -21.21
CA LEU A 26 6.77 22.11 -20.81
C LEU A 26 8.01 22.98 -20.95
N ALA A 27 9.20 22.39 -21.00
CA ALA A 27 10.48 23.11 -21.07
C ALA A 27 10.62 23.98 -22.33
N THR A 28 9.85 23.68 -23.39
CA THR A 28 9.80 24.47 -24.62
C THR A 28 8.92 25.71 -24.51
N THR A 29 8.05 25.76 -23.50
CA THR A 29 6.92 26.69 -23.46
C THR A 29 6.91 27.58 -22.22
N TYR A 30 7.55 27.14 -21.13
CA TYR A 30 7.66 27.88 -19.88
C TYR A 30 9.13 28.16 -19.53
N PRO A 31 9.42 29.28 -18.84
CA PRO A 31 10.77 29.58 -18.35
C PRO A 31 11.29 28.49 -17.41
N ALA A 32 12.62 28.27 -17.42
CA ALA A 32 13.27 27.27 -16.56
C ALA A 32 12.97 27.47 -15.06
N THR A 33 12.86 28.72 -14.61
CA THR A 33 12.51 29.06 -13.22
C THR A 33 11.09 28.60 -12.84
N THR A 34 10.12 28.73 -13.76
CA THR A 34 8.76 28.22 -13.59
C THR A 34 8.74 26.70 -13.54
N ILE A 35 9.48 26.04 -14.43
CA ILE A 35 9.59 24.57 -14.43
C ILE A 35 10.21 24.06 -13.12
N HIS A 36 11.29 24.69 -12.65
CA HIS A 36 11.92 24.29 -11.41
C HIS A 36 10.98 24.44 -10.20
N LYS A 37 10.24 25.56 -10.10
CA LYS A 37 9.21 25.74 -9.07
C LYS A 37 8.13 24.66 -9.14
N LEU A 38 7.68 24.31 -10.35
CA LEU A 38 6.69 23.26 -10.56
C LEU A 38 7.22 21.89 -10.10
N GLN A 39 8.47 21.55 -10.43
CA GLN A 39 9.09 20.29 -10.04
C GLN A 39 9.19 20.15 -8.52
N LEU A 40 9.65 21.19 -7.81
CA LEU A 40 9.71 21.20 -6.34
C LEU A 40 8.31 21.04 -5.71
N ALA A 41 7.32 21.76 -6.22
CA ALA A 41 5.96 21.68 -5.71
C ALA A 41 5.32 20.30 -5.98
N LEU A 42 5.58 19.70 -7.15
CA LEU A 42 5.13 18.35 -7.47
C LEU A 42 5.77 17.31 -6.55
N GLU A 43 7.09 17.40 -6.33
CA GLU A 43 7.81 16.48 -5.45
C GLU A 43 7.25 16.52 -4.03
N GLN A 44 7.04 17.71 -3.46
CA GLN A 44 6.46 17.86 -2.13
C GLN A 44 5.03 17.29 -2.05
N ASN A 45 4.17 17.65 -2.99
CA ASN A 45 2.76 17.25 -2.99
C ASN A 45 2.58 15.74 -3.24
N LEU A 46 3.36 15.18 -4.17
CA LEU A 46 3.32 13.75 -4.49
C LEU A 46 3.96 12.92 -3.37
N THR A 47 5.05 13.37 -2.77
CA THR A 47 5.64 12.70 -1.60
C THR A 47 4.61 12.58 -0.49
N ALA A 48 3.94 13.68 -0.13
CA ALA A 48 2.90 13.67 0.90
C ALA A 48 1.73 12.71 0.58
N GLN A 49 1.38 12.56 -0.70
CA GLN A 49 0.30 11.66 -1.14
C GLN A 49 0.73 10.19 -1.17
N LEU A 50 1.92 9.89 -1.69
CA LEU A 50 2.34 8.51 -2.00
C LEU A 50 3.03 7.84 -0.81
N GLN A 51 3.76 8.59 0.02
CA GLN A 51 4.54 8.08 1.17
C GLN A 51 3.74 7.14 2.08
N PRO A 52 2.48 7.43 2.48
CA PRO A 52 1.74 6.55 3.41
C PRO A 52 1.41 5.18 2.84
N THR A 53 1.43 5.04 1.51
CA THR A 53 1.09 3.79 0.81
C THR A 53 2.31 3.13 0.18
N TRP A 54 3.51 3.68 0.37
CA TRP A 54 4.72 3.21 -0.29
C TRP A 54 5.29 1.96 0.39
N VAL A 55 5.26 0.83 -0.32
CA VAL A 55 5.67 -0.47 0.21
C VAL A 55 6.65 -1.14 -0.75
N ALA A 56 7.96 -0.94 -0.54
CA ALA A 56 8.98 -1.41 -1.49
C ALA A 56 9.03 -2.94 -1.69
N HIS A 57 8.69 -3.72 -0.67
CA HIS A 57 8.66 -5.18 -0.74
C HIS A 57 7.44 -5.75 -1.47
N ASP A 58 6.39 -4.93 -1.66
CA ASP A 58 5.15 -5.32 -2.33
C ASP A 58 4.71 -4.15 -3.23
N PRO A 59 5.33 -3.99 -4.42
CA PRO A 59 5.14 -2.81 -5.25
C PRO A 59 3.72 -2.68 -5.78
N ILE A 60 2.94 -3.76 -5.80
CA ILE A 60 1.56 -3.79 -6.28
C ILE A 60 0.59 -3.30 -5.20
N LYS A 61 0.92 -3.50 -3.92
CA LYS A 61 0.07 -3.09 -2.80
C LYS A 61 -0.10 -1.58 -2.76
N GLY A 62 -1.33 -1.12 -2.89
CA GLY A 62 -1.67 0.30 -2.91
C GLY A 62 -1.44 1.02 -4.25
N SER A 63 -1.08 0.31 -5.32
CA SER A 63 -0.82 0.91 -6.65
C SER A 63 -2.01 1.75 -7.14
N GLY A 64 -3.25 1.27 -6.94
CA GLY A 64 -4.46 2.05 -7.27
C GLY A 64 -4.61 3.39 -6.52
N ARG A 65 -4.02 3.54 -5.31
CA ARG A 65 -4.00 4.82 -4.57
C ARG A 65 -2.89 5.76 -5.06
N ARG A 66 -1.87 5.20 -5.71
CA ARG A 66 -0.75 5.90 -6.34
C ARG A 66 -0.98 6.20 -7.82
N CYS A 67 -2.08 5.71 -8.37
CA CYS A 67 -2.55 6.02 -9.71
C CYS A 67 -3.05 7.48 -9.78
N LEU A 68 -2.55 8.23 -10.75
CA LEU A 68 -2.98 9.58 -11.06
C LEU A 68 -3.65 9.57 -12.43
N THR A 69 -4.95 9.87 -12.49
CA THR A 69 -5.67 10.03 -13.76
C THR A 69 -5.54 11.47 -14.24
N LEU A 70 -4.97 11.67 -15.43
CA LEU A 70 -4.82 12.96 -16.07
C LEU A 70 -5.72 12.97 -17.31
N SER A 71 -6.63 13.93 -17.41
CA SER A 71 -7.57 14.07 -18.53
C SER A 71 -7.70 15.54 -18.93
N PRO A 72 -7.75 15.87 -20.23
CA PRO A 72 -7.96 17.23 -20.69
C PRO A 72 -9.36 17.77 -20.37
N ALA A 73 -10.34 16.87 -20.18
CA ALA A 73 -11.73 17.22 -19.95
C ALA A 73 -12.07 17.45 -18.47
N CYS A 74 -11.11 17.24 -17.56
CA CYS A 74 -11.33 17.30 -16.12
C CYS A 74 -10.25 18.12 -15.41
N ALA A 75 -10.57 18.60 -14.22
CA ALA A 75 -9.59 19.21 -13.33
C ALA A 75 -8.49 18.19 -12.97
N PRO A 76 -7.23 18.62 -12.81
CA PRO A 76 -6.15 17.71 -12.48
C PRO A 76 -6.31 17.13 -11.06
N PRO A 77 -5.67 15.99 -10.76
CA PRO A 77 -5.53 15.48 -9.40
C PRO A 77 -5.05 16.56 -8.44
N ARG A 78 -5.51 16.53 -7.18
CA ARG A 78 -5.28 17.60 -6.20
C ARG A 78 -3.79 17.96 -6.02
N SER A 79 -2.91 16.96 -6.02
CA SER A 79 -1.45 17.14 -5.91
C SER A 79 -0.88 17.92 -7.10
N ILE A 80 -1.35 17.61 -8.31
CA ILE A 80 -0.98 18.31 -9.55
C ILE A 80 -1.59 19.71 -9.57
N TYR A 81 -2.88 19.86 -9.22
CA TYR A 81 -3.56 21.16 -9.16
C TYR A 81 -2.86 22.15 -8.22
N SER A 82 -2.48 21.69 -7.03
CA SER A 82 -1.75 22.50 -6.05
C SER A 82 -0.39 22.96 -6.62
N ALA A 83 0.32 22.06 -7.29
CA ALA A 83 1.60 22.39 -7.93
C ALA A 83 1.43 23.41 -9.07
N CYS A 84 0.44 23.23 -9.95
CA CYS A 84 0.09 24.19 -10.99
C CYS A 84 -0.15 25.59 -10.41
N LYS A 85 -0.98 25.67 -9.36
CA LYS A 85 -1.32 26.93 -8.70
C LYS A 85 -0.09 27.62 -8.09
N SER A 86 0.80 26.84 -7.46
CA SER A 86 2.01 27.38 -6.83
C SER A 86 3.05 27.88 -7.85
N ALA A 87 3.14 27.23 -9.02
CA ALA A 87 4.10 27.57 -10.06
C ALA A 87 3.56 28.57 -11.09
N GLY A 88 2.26 28.85 -11.08
CA GLY A 88 1.61 29.69 -12.11
C GLY A 88 1.53 29.01 -13.48
N VAL A 89 1.38 27.69 -13.50
CA VAL A 89 1.25 26.89 -14.74
C VAL A 89 -0.23 26.59 -14.98
N ASP A 90 -0.68 26.83 -16.20
CA ASP A 90 -2.05 26.52 -16.61
C ASP A 90 -2.16 25.03 -16.95
N TRP A 91 -3.09 24.35 -16.27
CA TRP A 91 -3.35 22.93 -16.49
C TRP A 91 -3.75 22.62 -17.93
N SER A 92 -4.60 23.46 -18.53
CA SER A 92 -5.11 23.22 -19.90
C SER A 92 -3.96 23.20 -20.92
N LYS A 93 -3.03 24.13 -20.77
CA LYS A 93 -1.81 24.24 -21.59
C LYS A 93 -0.85 23.08 -21.31
N TRP A 94 -0.73 22.65 -20.05
CA TRP A 94 0.13 21.52 -19.70
C TRP A 94 -0.38 20.19 -20.25
N ILE A 95 -1.65 19.86 -20.04
CA ILE A 95 -2.20 18.60 -20.55
C ILE A 95 -2.21 18.57 -22.08
N ALA A 96 -2.40 19.71 -22.75
CA ALA A 96 -2.23 19.84 -24.19
C ALA A 96 -0.79 19.53 -24.64
N ALA A 97 0.23 20.03 -23.91
CA ALA A 97 1.64 19.73 -24.19
C ALA A 97 2.01 18.26 -23.95
N LEU A 98 1.27 17.55 -23.10
CA LEU A 98 1.38 16.10 -22.90
C LEU A 98 0.64 15.27 -23.98
N GLY A 99 0.12 15.94 -25.02
CA GLY A 99 -0.57 15.32 -26.15
C GLY A 99 -2.09 15.43 -26.10
N GLY A 100 -2.67 16.04 -25.05
CA GLY A 100 -4.12 16.23 -24.94
C GLY A 100 -4.90 14.92 -24.84
N LEU A 101 -4.27 13.85 -24.34
CA LEU A 101 -4.90 12.53 -24.17
C LEU A 101 -5.17 12.24 -22.70
N GLU A 102 -6.19 11.44 -22.43
CA GLU A 102 -6.44 10.90 -21.09
C GLU A 102 -5.57 9.66 -20.84
N PHE A 103 -4.89 9.66 -19.70
CA PHE A 103 -4.06 8.55 -19.27
C PHE A 103 -3.97 8.44 -17.75
N ASP A 104 -3.70 7.22 -17.30
CA ASP A 104 -3.46 6.88 -15.90
C ASP A 104 -1.95 6.69 -15.68
N LEU A 105 -1.35 7.49 -14.80
CA LEU A 105 0.06 7.40 -14.41
C LEU A 105 0.19 6.60 -13.11
N PHE A 106 0.93 5.51 -13.17
CA PHE A 106 1.24 4.64 -12.03
C PHE A 106 2.67 4.90 -11.55
N VAL A 107 2.81 5.23 -10.27
CA VAL A 107 4.09 5.45 -9.60
C VAL A 107 4.23 4.39 -8.51
N ASP A 108 4.94 3.32 -8.82
CA ASP A 108 5.14 2.18 -7.94
C ASP A 108 6.64 1.98 -7.62
N PRO A 109 6.97 1.28 -6.51
CA PRO A 109 8.35 0.97 -6.19
C PRO A 109 9.04 0.24 -7.35
N GLY A 110 10.12 0.84 -7.87
CA GLY A 110 10.91 0.29 -8.96
C GLY A 110 10.27 0.39 -10.36
N CYS A 111 9.09 1.02 -10.51
CA CYS A 111 8.45 1.13 -11.82
C CYS A 111 7.53 2.36 -11.91
N VAL A 112 7.70 3.15 -12.97
CA VAL A 112 6.78 4.22 -13.37
C VAL A 112 6.24 3.90 -14.75
N SER A 113 4.92 3.86 -14.87
CA SER A 113 4.25 3.47 -16.11
C SER A 113 2.97 4.25 -16.37
N ILE A 114 2.54 4.29 -17.62
CA ILE A 114 1.36 5.03 -18.08
C ILE A 114 0.43 4.08 -18.81
N HIS A 115 -0.86 4.21 -18.58
CA HIS A 115 -1.91 3.51 -19.30
C HIS A 115 -2.78 4.53 -20.03
N TYR A 116 -2.82 4.46 -21.36
CA TYR A 116 -3.70 5.32 -22.15
C TYR A 116 -5.10 4.73 -22.21
N ALA A 117 -6.11 5.51 -21.82
CA ALA A 117 -7.51 5.05 -21.78
C ALA A 117 -8.07 4.71 -23.18
N HIS A 118 -7.53 5.32 -24.23
CA HIS A 118 -8.01 5.17 -25.60
C HIS A 118 -7.33 4.04 -26.38
N TRP A 119 -6.35 3.35 -25.81
CA TRP A 119 -5.69 2.25 -26.50
C TRP A 119 -6.48 0.96 -26.29
N GLU A 120 -7.05 0.41 -27.37
CA GLU A 120 -7.97 -0.74 -27.35
C GLU A 120 -7.41 -2.02 -26.69
N HIS A 121 -6.10 -2.07 -26.45
CA HIS A 121 -5.43 -3.21 -25.82
C HIS A 121 -4.90 -2.93 -24.42
N GLY A 122 -5.25 -1.80 -23.79
CA GLY A 122 -4.75 -1.46 -22.45
C GLY A 122 -3.22 -1.45 -22.36
N LYS A 123 -2.54 -1.10 -23.47
CA LYS A 123 -1.09 -1.19 -23.57
C LYS A 123 -0.44 -0.21 -22.60
N THR A 124 0.23 -0.77 -21.61
CA THR A 124 1.06 -0.04 -20.65
C THR A 124 2.35 0.43 -21.31
N PHE A 125 2.69 1.71 -21.13
CA PHE A 125 3.97 2.27 -21.50
C PHE A 125 4.83 2.46 -20.25
N THR A 126 5.96 1.79 -20.16
CA THR A 126 6.89 1.95 -19.03
C THR A 126 7.81 3.15 -19.29
N ILE A 127 7.70 4.17 -18.44
CA ILE A 127 8.57 5.36 -18.49
C ILE A 127 9.94 5.00 -17.93
N TRP A 128 9.93 4.37 -16.77
CA TRP A 128 11.12 4.01 -16.03
C TRP A 128 10.86 2.70 -15.30
N ARG A 129 11.86 1.84 -15.30
CA ARG A 129 11.91 0.64 -14.48
C ARG A 129 13.29 0.57 -13.87
N GLU A 130 13.33 0.42 -12.56
CA GLU A 130 14.57 0.11 -11.89
C GLU A 130 15.07 -1.21 -12.43
N LYS A 131 16.24 -1.18 -13.05
CA LYS A 131 16.96 -2.40 -13.35
C LYS A 131 17.31 -2.97 -11.99
N VAL A 132 16.45 -3.86 -11.48
CA VAL A 132 16.95 -4.91 -10.60
C VAL A 132 18.12 -5.44 -11.41
N ALA A 133 19.34 -5.21 -10.94
CA ALA A 133 20.39 -6.11 -11.33
C ALA A 133 19.80 -7.43 -10.91
N GLU A 134 19.18 -8.13 -11.86
CA GLU A 134 19.12 -9.56 -11.83
C GLU A 134 20.59 -9.85 -11.59
N VAL A 135 20.91 -10.06 -10.31
CA VAL A 135 21.87 -11.06 -9.95
C VAL A 135 21.28 -12.21 -10.72
N LYS A 136 21.75 -12.35 -11.97
CA LYS A 136 22.13 -13.61 -12.50
C LYS A 136 22.98 -14.18 -11.36
N GLY A 137 22.31 -14.75 -10.36
CA GLY A 137 22.21 -16.17 -10.32
C GLY A 137 22.26 -16.58 -11.78
N ARG A 138 23.48 -16.83 -12.22
CA ARG A 138 23.78 -18.17 -12.63
C ARG A 138 23.03 -19.14 -11.70
N GLY A 139 21.69 -19.21 -11.81
CA GLY A 139 21.11 -20.44 -12.28
C GLY A 139 21.87 -20.77 -13.56
N LEU A 140 23.09 -21.30 -13.38
CA LEU A 140 23.39 -22.58 -13.96
C LEU A 140 22.08 -23.33 -13.74
N SER A 141 21.35 -23.64 -14.82
CA SER A 141 20.25 -24.58 -14.72
C SER A 141 20.73 -25.70 -13.81
N GLU A 142 19.86 -26.25 -12.98
CA GLU A 142 20.24 -27.39 -12.13
C GLU A 142 21.01 -28.45 -12.93
N GLU A 143 20.65 -28.59 -14.22
CA GLU A 143 21.38 -29.34 -15.25
C GLU A 143 22.81 -28.87 -15.54
N ALA A 144 23.08 -27.57 -15.68
CA ALA A 144 24.43 -27.03 -15.88
C ALA A 144 25.29 -27.20 -14.62
N LEU A 145 24.71 -27.02 -13.42
CA LEU A 145 25.41 -27.28 -12.16
C LEU A 145 25.72 -28.79 -12.02
N GLN A 146 24.76 -29.65 -12.37
CA GLN A 146 24.91 -31.10 -12.32
C GLN A 146 25.89 -31.61 -13.40
N ALA A 147 25.91 -31.01 -14.58
CA ALA A 147 26.89 -31.29 -15.63
C ALA A 147 28.30 -30.91 -15.18
N GLN A 148 28.45 -29.75 -14.52
CA GLN A 148 29.73 -29.32 -13.97
C GLN A 148 30.22 -30.27 -12.87
N LEU A 149 29.36 -30.70 -11.94
CA LEU A 149 29.70 -31.67 -10.90
C LEU A 149 30.10 -33.03 -11.49
N ARG A 150 29.38 -33.52 -12.52
CA ARG A 150 29.74 -34.77 -13.22
C ARG A 150 31.08 -34.66 -13.94
N ALA A 151 31.33 -33.55 -14.65
CA ALA A 151 32.60 -33.34 -15.33
C ALA A 151 33.78 -33.28 -14.34
N GLN A 152 33.59 -32.63 -13.19
CA GLN A 152 34.59 -32.57 -12.14
C GLN A 152 34.86 -33.95 -11.51
N ALA A 153 33.82 -34.75 -11.27
CA ALA A 153 33.96 -36.11 -10.77
C ALA A 153 34.69 -37.02 -11.77
N GLN A 154 34.40 -36.90 -13.06
CA GLN A 154 35.10 -37.65 -14.12
C GLN A 154 36.58 -37.25 -14.24
N ALA A 155 36.89 -35.95 -14.14
CA ALA A 155 38.27 -35.48 -14.16
C ALA A 155 39.08 -36.03 -12.96
N ARG A 156 38.48 -36.08 -11.76
CA ARG A 156 39.10 -36.69 -10.58
C ARG A 156 39.30 -38.20 -10.74
N ALA A 157 38.31 -38.92 -11.28
CA ALA A 157 38.43 -40.36 -11.52
C ALA A 157 39.57 -40.68 -12.51
N LEU A 158 39.73 -39.88 -13.57
CA LEU A 158 40.83 -40.04 -14.53
C LEU A 158 42.19 -39.71 -13.91
N ALA A 159 42.27 -38.70 -13.04
CA ALA A 159 43.50 -38.37 -12.33
C ALA A 159 43.90 -39.42 -11.28
N ALA A 160 42.92 -40.16 -10.73
CA ALA A 160 43.15 -41.23 -9.76
C ALA A 160 43.61 -42.54 -10.42
N ALA A 161 43.30 -42.78 -11.70
CA ALA A 161 43.60 -44.03 -12.40
C ALA A 161 45.11 -44.31 -12.61
N GLY A 162 46.00 -43.34 -12.32
CA GLY A 162 47.45 -43.50 -12.44
C GLY A 162 48.22 -43.64 -11.13
N LYS A 163 47.54 -43.59 -9.97
CA LYS A 163 48.21 -43.60 -8.65
C LYS A 163 48.11 -44.97 -8.00
N THR A 164 49.23 -45.48 -7.50
CA THR A 164 49.27 -46.73 -6.72
C THR A 164 48.57 -46.52 -5.37
N LEU A 165 47.82 -47.51 -4.87
CA LEU A 165 47.01 -47.45 -3.63
C LEU A 165 47.70 -46.76 -2.44
N ALA A 166 49.01 -46.96 -2.26
CA ALA A 166 49.78 -46.33 -1.18
C ALA A 166 49.91 -44.78 -1.30
N GLN A 167 49.87 -44.21 -2.51
CA GLN A 167 49.87 -42.76 -2.73
C GLN A 167 48.50 -42.14 -2.48
N GLN A 168 47.41 -42.90 -2.62
CA GLN A 168 46.07 -42.40 -2.34
C GLN A 168 45.87 -42.16 -0.84
N ILE A 169 46.36 -43.07 0.01
CA ILE A 169 46.25 -42.96 1.48
C ILE A 169 47.02 -41.74 2.02
N ILE A 170 48.13 -41.35 1.39
CA ILE A 170 48.93 -40.19 1.83
C ILE A 170 48.25 -38.87 1.40
N SER A 171 47.59 -38.82 0.24
CA SER A 171 46.90 -37.61 -0.21
C SER A 171 45.60 -37.32 0.54
N GLU A 172 44.87 -38.35 0.99
CA GLU A 172 43.61 -38.16 1.74
C GLU A 172 43.84 -37.53 3.14
N ALA A 173 45.03 -37.68 3.73
CA ALA A 173 45.34 -37.08 5.04
C ALA A 173 45.50 -35.55 5.01
N ASP A 174 45.98 -34.98 3.89
CA ASP A 174 46.14 -33.53 3.73
C ASP A 174 44.79 -32.84 3.41
N ASP A 175 43.86 -33.54 2.75
CA ASP A 175 42.54 -33.03 2.39
C ASP A 175 41.63 -32.83 3.62
N ASP A 176 41.79 -33.65 4.66
CA ASP A 176 41.02 -33.54 5.91
C ASP A 176 41.40 -32.28 6.70
N ASP A 177 42.69 -31.92 6.74
CA ASP A 177 43.15 -30.71 7.43
C ASP A 177 42.65 -29.41 6.75
N GLU A 178 42.51 -29.41 5.42
CA GLU A 178 41.90 -28.30 4.67
C GLU A 178 40.39 -28.18 4.94
N LEU A 179 39.69 -29.30 5.09
CA LEU A 179 38.27 -29.33 5.44
C LEU A 179 38.03 -28.75 6.85
N PHE A 180 38.88 -29.11 7.82
CA PHE A 180 38.81 -28.55 9.18
C PHE A 180 39.14 -27.05 9.22
N ALA A 181 40.05 -26.57 8.36
CA ALA A 181 40.36 -25.14 8.26
C ALA A 181 39.18 -24.31 7.72
N MET A 182 38.44 -24.81 6.72
CA MET A 182 37.25 -24.12 6.19
C MET A 182 36.12 -24.00 7.22
N ILE A 183 35.88 -25.06 8.00
CA ILE A 183 34.84 -25.04 9.05
C ILE A 183 35.23 -24.08 10.17
N ALA A 184 36.52 -23.99 10.51
CA ALA A 184 37.00 -23.12 11.58
C ALA A 184 36.80 -21.62 11.25
N ASP A 185 36.92 -21.21 9.98
CA ASP A 185 36.70 -19.82 9.57
C ASP A 185 35.21 -19.45 9.53
N GLU A 186 34.31 -20.39 9.21
CA GLU A 186 32.86 -20.14 9.19
C GLU A 186 32.25 -20.01 10.59
N VAL A 187 32.85 -20.65 11.60
CA VAL A 187 32.33 -20.65 12.99
C VAL A 187 32.87 -19.48 13.82
N ARG A 188 33.86 -18.72 13.33
CA ARG A 188 34.63 -17.77 14.17
C ARG A 188 33.96 -16.44 14.47
N GLU A 189 32.83 -16.10 13.85
CA GLU A 189 32.08 -14.89 14.21
C GLU A 189 30.61 -15.20 14.53
N PRO A 190 30.30 -15.51 15.81
CA PRO A 190 28.93 -15.72 16.24
C PRO A 190 28.11 -14.44 16.02
N THR A 191 27.22 -14.46 15.03
CA THR A 191 26.36 -13.32 14.63
C THR A 191 25.30 -12.95 15.67
N TRP A 192 25.30 -13.57 16.85
CA TRP A 192 24.33 -13.31 17.92
C TRP A 192 24.74 -12.19 18.89
N ILE A 193 25.91 -11.56 18.70
CA ILE A 193 26.30 -10.35 19.46
C ILE A 193 25.63 -9.13 18.81
N THR A 194 24.31 -9.06 18.93
CA THR A 194 23.57 -7.80 18.77
C THR A 194 24.05 -6.85 19.87
N PRO A 195 24.56 -5.64 19.55
CA PRO A 195 24.96 -4.70 20.58
C PRO A 195 23.73 -4.32 21.41
N THR A 196 23.73 -4.72 22.68
CA THR A 196 22.79 -4.26 23.70
C THR A 196 23.02 -2.77 23.91
N ALA A 197 22.28 -1.94 23.17
CA ALA A 197 22.19 -0.53 23.49
C ALA A 197 21.68 -0.41 24.94
N PRO A 198 22.39 0.26 25.86
CA PRO A 198 22.01 0.35 27.27
C PRO A 198 20.76 1.21 27.51
N GLN A 199 20.16 1.79 26.47
CA GLN A 199 19.03 2.69 26.60
C GLN A 199 18.05 2.49 25.45
N PHE A 200 16.84 2.06 25.80
CA PHE A 200 15.70 2.07 24.89
C PHE A 200 15.43 3.52 24.45
N PRO A 201 15.17 3.78 23.16
CA PRO A 201 14.78 5.10 22.70
C PRO A 201 13.52 5.54 23.46
N ALA A 202 13.62 6.68 24.15
CA ALA A 202 12.52 7.24 24.92
C ALA A 202 11.35 7.55 23.98
N ILE A 203 10.24 6.84 24.13
CA ILE A 203 9.01 7.07 23.35
C ILE A 203 8.39 8.37 23.85
N PRO A 204 8.31 9.44 23.04
CA PRO A 204 7.67 10.68 23.46
C PRO A 204 6.18 10.42 23.71
N PRO A 205 5.61 10.94 24.81
CA PRO A 205 4.20 10.74 25.13
C PRO A 205 3.30 11.41 24.07
N PRO A 206 2.21 10.76 23.65
CA PRO A 206 1.28 11.33 22.67
C PRO A 206 0.62 12.60 23.23
N PRO A 207 0.37 13.62 22.38
CA PRO A 207 -0.27 14.86 22.80
C PRO A 207 -1.68 14.57 23.32
N ARG A 208 -1.90 14.87 24.61
CA ARG A 208 -3.22 14.82 25.25
C ARG A 208 -4.13 15.85 24.60
N SER A 209 -5.18 15.39 23.91
CA SER A 209 -6.25 16.24 23.42
C SER A 209 -7.04 16.81 24.60
N THR A 210 -6.85 18.09 24.89
CA THR A 210 -7.72 18.88 25.77
C THR A 210 -8.96 19.31 24.99
N SER A 211 -9.95 18.41 24.88
CA SER A 211 -11.31 18.77 24.47
C SER A 211 -12.16 18.97 25.71
N SER A 212 -12.08 20.17 26.29
CA SER A 212 -13.04 20.68 27.26
C SER A 212 -14.17 21.41 26.52
N SER A 213 -15.39 20.88 26.60
CA SER A 213 -16.57 21.74 26.72
C SER A 213 -17.74 20.99 27.37
N PRO A 214 -18.30 21.51 28.49
CA PRO A 214 -19.33 20.88 29.29
C PRO A 214 -20.75 21.40 28.99
N VAL A 215 -21.74 20.53 29.23
CA VAL A 215 -23.10 20.81 29.75
C VAL A 215 -24.00 21.75 28.94
N SER A 216 -25.07 21.18 28.37
CA SER A 216 -26.41 21.78 28.40
C SER A 216 -27.44 20.67 28.60
N ILE A 217 -28.02 20.67 29.79
CA ILE A 217 -29.10 19.82 30.29
C ILE A 217 -30.41 20.58 30.01
N LEU A 218 -31.49 19.83 29.76
CA LEU A 218 -32.91 20.22 29.73
C LEU A 218 -33.46 20.71 28.38
N SER A 219 -34.19 19.82 27.70
CA SER A 219 -35.52 20.12 27.16
C SER A 219 -36.28 18.81 26.97
N ALA A 220 -37.21 18.56 27.90
CA ALA A 220 -38.27 17.57 27.76
C ALA A 220 -39.33 18.08 26.78
N SER A 221 -40.07 17.15 26.18
CA SER A 221 -41.28 17.32 25.36
C SER A 221 -41.16 18.12 24.06
N SER A 222 -41.04 17.40 22.94
CA SER A 222 -41.88 17.69 21.77
C SER A 222 -42.15 16.42 20.96
N SER A 223 -43.42 16.06 20.90
CA SER A 223 -43.97 15.10 19.96
C SER A 223 -44.18 15.80 18.62
N HIS A 224 -43.81 15.09 17.55
CA HIS A 224 -44.19 15.32 16.15
C HIS A 224 -43.45 16.43 15.40
N SER A 225 -42.64 16.01 14.41
CA SER A 225 -42.90 16.34 13.01
C SER A 225 -41.99 15.55 12.09
N ARG A 226 -42.60 14.63 11.34
CA ARG A 226 -42.09 14.16 10.05
C ARG A 226 -42.14 15.36 9.10
N SER A 227 -41.00 15.79 8.55
CA SER A 227 -40.91 16.43 7.22
C SER A 227 -39.45 16.74 6.84
N SER A 228 -39.00 16.06 5.79
CA SER A 228 -38.30 16.57 4.60
C SER A 228 -37.42 17.82 4.69
N SER A 229 -36.18 17.70 4.20
CA SER A 229 -35.52 18.52 3.15
C SER A 229 -34.08 17.99 2.97
N CYS A 230 -33.50 17.85 1.78
CA CYS A 230 -33.43 18.83 0.70
C CYS A 230 -33.16 18.18 -0.66
N SER A 231 -33.90 18.64 -1.65
CA SER A 231 -33.70 18.39 -3.07
C SER A 231 -32.70 19.39 -3.67
N SER A 232 -32.00 18.94 -4.72
CA SER A 232 -31.75 19.60 -6.02
C SER A 232 -31.49 21.12 -6.08
N SER A 233 -30.42 21.50 -6.78
CA SER A 233 -30.45 22.06 -8.15
C SER A 233 -29.37 23.10 -8.43
N SER A 234 -28.90 23.06 -9.68
CA SER A 234 -28.14 24.07 -10.41
C SER A 234 -28.84 25.43 -10.47
N ALA A 235 -28.10 26.52 -10.30
CA ALA A 235 -28.45 27.79 -10.92
C ALA A 235 -27.22 28.68 -11.15
N PHE A 236 -27.23 29.28 -12.31
CA PHE A 236 -26.24 30.13 -12.93
C PHE A 236 -26.46 31.56 -12.44
N SER A 237 -25.39 32.28 -12.10
CA SER A 237 -25.45 33.73 -11.86
C SER A 237 -24.83 34.46 -13.05
N PHE A 238 -25.69 34.97 -13.93
CA PHE A 238 -25.37 36.03 -14.88
C PHE A 238 -25.90 37.35 -14.30
N SER A 239 -25.01 38.33 -14.13
CA SER A 239 -25.39 39.67 -13.70
C SER A 239 -25.86 40.50 -14.89
N SER A 240 -27.14 40.88 -14.92
CA SER A 240 -27.67 41.86 -15.87
C SER A 240 -27.78 43.25 -15.22
N ARG A 241 -27.10 44.25 -15.82
CA ARG A 241 -27.45 45.69 -15.69
C ARG A 241 -28.58 45.97 -16.69
N GLY A 242 -29.57 46.74 -16.25
CA GLY A 242 -30.79 47.02 -17.02
C GLY A 242 -30.62 48.01 -18.17
N SER A 243 -31.51 47.88 -19.15
CA SER A 243 -32.13 48.99 -19.88
C SER A 243 -33.36 48.47 -20.63
N THR A 244 -34.50 49.00 -20.19
CA THR A 244 -35.67 49.49 -20.95
C THR A 244 -35.95 48.98 -22.37
N ASP A 245 -37.19 48.47 -22.47
CA ASP A 245 -38.17 48.61 -23.55
C ASP A 245 -37.92 47.90 -24.88
N SER A 246 -38.73 46.88 -25.18
CA SER A 246 -39.76 46.96 -26.23
C SER A 246 -40.54 45.67 -26.44
N TYR A 247 -41.79 45.87 -26.81
CA TYR A 247 -42.91 44.97 -27.11
C TYR A 247 -42.61 43.83 -28.10
N GLY A 248 -43.31 42.70 -27.94
CA GLY A 248 -43.72 41.88 -29.08
C GLY A 248 -43.79 40.37 -28.86
N SER A 249 -45.03 39.86 -28.73
CA SER A 249 -45.56 38.59 -29.27
C SER A 249 -44.92 37.25 -28.81
N ALA A 250 -45.61 36.38 -28.04
CA ALA A 250 -46.80 35.56 -28.35
C ALA A 250 -46.49 34.17 -28.98
N THR A 251 -46.91 33.11 -28.25
CA THR A 251 -47.17 31.70 -28.66
C THR A 251 -45.92 30.86 -29.03
N THR A 252 -45.78 29.58 -28.68
CA THR A 252 -46.72 28.44 -28.65
C THR A 252 -46.31 27.34 -27.64
N VAL A 253 -47.34 26.67 -27.12
CA VAL A 253 -47.37 25.37 -26.43
C VAL A 253 -46.73 24.21 -27.22
N SER A 254 -46.28 23.15 -26.53
CA SER A 254 -46.56 21.71 -26.76
C SER A 254 -45.58 20.83 -25.97
N HIS A 255 -46.01 20.14 -24.92
CA HIS A 255 -46.60 18.78 -24.86
C HIS A 255 -45.58 17.62 -24.96
N CYS A 256 -45.69 16.78 -23.94
CA CYS A 256 -45.14 15.45 -23.70
C CYS A 256 -45.33 14.46 -24.86
N SER A 257 -44.43 13.47 -24.96
CA SER A 257 -44.79 12.04 -25.16
C SER A 257 -43.57 11.12 -25.10
N THR A 258 -43.74 10.09 -24.28
CA THR A 258 -43.01 8.81 -24.25
C THR A 258 -43.27 7.99 -25.50
N SER A 259 -42.25 7.37 -26.09
CA SER A 259 -42.38 6.10 -26.82
C SER A 259 -41.00 5.41 -26.98
N PRO A 260 -40.99 4.08 -27.18
CA PRO A 260 -39.80 3.24 -27.04
C PRO A 260 -39.12 2.92 -28.39
N ASP A 261 -37.92 2.37 -28.26
CA ASP A 261 -37.21 1.56 -29.25
C ASP A 261 -36.44 2.29 -30.37
N SER A 262 -35.11 2.37 -30.20
CA SER A 262 -34.17 1.91 -31.23
C SER A 262 -32.73 1.98 -30.72
N LYS A 263 -32.06 0.83 -30.82
CA LYS A 263 -30.60 0.61 -30.86
C LYS A 263 -29.76 1.84 -31.25
N THR A 264 -29.36 2.62 -30.25
CA THR A 264 -28.11 3.38 -30.29
C THR A 264 -27.47 3.28 -28.91
N GLY A 265 -26.33 2.59 -28.83
CA GLY A 265 -25.59 2.39 -27.58
C GLY A 265 -25.06 3.71 -27.04
N ALA A 266 -25.88 4.39 -26.23
CA ALA A 266 -25.45 5.54 -25.46
C ALA A 266 -24.34 5.09 -24.51
N LYS A 267 -23.12 5.59 -24.75
CA LYS A 267 -21.95 5.35 -23.90
C LYS A 267 -22.20 6.05 -22.55
N LEU A 268 -22.74 5.28 -21.60
CA LEU A 268 -22.91 5.71 -20.22
C LEU A 268 -21.57 6.21 -19.65
N SER A 269 -21.60 7.36 -18.98
CA SER A 269 -20.45 7.95 -18.30
C SER A 269 -19.78 6.96 -17.34
N ARG A 270 -18.45 7.01 -17.22
CA ARG A 270 -17.62 6.17 -16.32
C ARG A 270 -18.14 6.16 -14.88
N ARG A 271 -18.73 7.29 -14.44
CA ARG A 271 -19.33 7.44 -13.09
C ARG A 271 -20.64 6.67 -12.94
N GLU A 272 -21.41 6.53 -14.02
CA GLU A 272 -22.67 5.78 -14.04
C GLU A 272 -22.38 4.27 -14.02
N ARG A 273 -21.35 3.82 -14.76
CA ARG A 273 -20.95 2.41 -14.84
C ARG A 273 -20.44 1.86 -13.50
N ALA A 274 -19.77 2.68 -12.68
CA ALA A 274 -19.34 2.29 -11.33
C ALA A 274 -20.51 2.17 -10.33
N ARG A 275 -21.64 2.83 -10.57
CA ARG A 275 -22.87 2.70 -9.76
C ARG A 275 -23.75 1.52 -10.17
N GLN A 276 -23.53 0.98 -11.37
CA GLN A 276 -24.25 -0.16 -11.91
C GLN A 276 -23.50 -1.50 -11.76
N SER A 277 -22.37 -1.53 -11.04
CA SER A 277 -21.73 -2.79 -10.63
C SER A 277 -22.54 -3.46 -9.52
N ARG A 278 -23.78 -3.85 -9.83
CA ARG A 278 -24.54 -4.80 -9.02
C ARG A 278 -23.83 -6.14 -9.19
N VAL A 279 -23.28 -6.65 -8.10
CA VAL A 279 -22.73 -8.00 -8.01
C VAL A 279 -23.83 -8.95 -8.44
N TYR A 280 -23.71 -9.51 -9.65
CA TYR A 280 -24.63 -10.52 -10.13
C TYR A 280 -24.25 -11.82 -9.43
N ILE A 281 -25.01 -12.17 -8.39
CA ILE A 281 -24.89 -13.47 -7.75
C ILE A 281 -25.60 -14.45 -8.69
N ASP A 282 -24.83 -15.30 -9.35
CA ASP A 282 -25.35 -16.36 -10.19
C ASP A 282 -26.05 -17.40 -9.31
N THR A 283 -27.36 -17.25 -9.15
CA THR A 283 -28.20 -18.13 -8.31
C THR A 283 -28.39 -19.52 -8.92
N THR A 284 -27.86 -19.77 -10.12
CA THR A 284 -27.97 -21.08 -10.79
C THR A 284 -26.92 -22.08 -10.32
N LYS A 285 -25.90 -21.64 -9.58
CA LYS A 285 -24.84 -22.48 -9.01
C LYS A 285 -24.99 -22.63 -7.51
N THR A 286 -25.98 -23.42 -7.10
CA THR A 286 -26.22 -23.81 -5.70
C THR A 286 -25.59 -25.16 -5.35
N GLU A 287 -24.49 -25.53 -6.00
CA GLU A 287 -23.75 -26.73 -5.64
C GLU A 287 -22.85 -26.42 -4.43
N VAL A 288 -23.40 -26.68 -3.25
CA VAL A 288 -22.68 -26.62 -1.98
C VAL A 288 -21.73 -27.81 -1.95
N THR A 289 -20.45 -27.57 -2.25
CA THR A 289 -19.42 -28.57 -1.98
C THR A 289 -19.34 -28.75 -0.48
N ASN A 290 -19.85 -29.87 0.03
CA ASN A 290 -19.68 -30.23 1.44
C ASN A 290 -18.18 -30.30 1.72
N TYR A 291 -17.69 -29.35 2.50
CA TYR A 291 -16.32 -29.38 3.00
C TYR A 291 -16.25 -30.51 4.03
N ASP A 292 -15.77 -31.67 3.63
CA ASP A 292 -15.43 -32.76 4.54
C ASP A 292 -14.18 -32.34 5.31
N GLY A 293 -14.40 -31.48 6.31
CA GLY A 293 -13.40 -31.02 7.26
C GLY A 293 -12.90 -32.21 8.05
N GLY A 294 -11.89 -32.86 7.47
CA GLY A 294 -11.22 -34.03 8.00
C GLY A 294 -10.91 -33.86 9.48
N LYS A 295 -11.26 -34.91 10.24
CA LYS A 295 -10.84 -35.15 11.61
C LYS A 295 -9.35 -34.86 11.78
N THR A 296 -9.03 -33.67 12.26
CA THR A 296 -7.72 -33.40 12.84
C THR A 296 -7.72 -34.00 14.24
N THR A 297 -7.46 -35.32 14.33
CA THR A 297 -6.97 -35.87 15.59
C THR A 297 -5.59 -35.28 15.80
N VAL A 298 -5.54 -34.25 16.63
CA VAL A 298 -4.30 -33.77 17.24
C VAL A 298 -3.67 -34.99 17.88
N LEU A 299 -2.61 -35.51 17.26
CA LEU A 299 -1.63 -36.35 17.95
C LEU A 299 -1.05 -35.45 19.03
N THR A 300 -1.68 -35.46 20.20
CA THR A 300 -1.06 -35.01 21.44
C THR A 300 0.19 -35.86 21.60
N GLY A 301 1.30 -35.34 21.08
CA GLY A 301 2.64 -35.78 21.43
C GLY A 301 2.79 -35.57 22.93
N GLY A 302 2.44 -36.60 23.68
CA GLY A 302 2.72 -36.71 25.09
C GLY A 302 4.23 -36.67 25.26
N VAL A 303 4.76 -35.52 25.67
CA VAL A 303 6.07 -35.42 26.28
C VAL A 303 5.90 -35.91 27.71
N MET A 304 6.12 -37.22 27.90
CA MET A 304 6.25 -37.83 29.24
C MET A 304 7.62 -37.44 29.81
N LEU A 305 7.67 -36.34 30.57
CA LEU A 305 8.74 -36.15 31.55
C LEU A 305 8.32 -36.89 32.83
N GLY A 306 9.15 -37.85 33.23
CA GLY A 306 8.87 -38.84 34.26
C GLY A 306 8.50 -38.24 35.62
N ALA A 307 7.45 -38.78 36.22
CA ALA A 307 7.14 -38.63 37.63
C ALA A 307 7.32 -39.98 38.34
N VAL A 308 8.10 -39.94 39.42
CA VAL A 308 8.41 -41.04 40.34
C VAL A 308 7.14 -41.50 41.09
N PRO A 309 6.91 -42.80 41.32
CA PRO A 309 5.67 -43.29 41.93
C PRO A 309 5.69 -43.11 43.46
N LYS A 310 4.55 -42.73 44.05
CA LYS A 310 4.30 -42.90 45.49
C LYS A 310 2.84 -43.33 45.74
N PRO A 311 2.59 -44.32 46.61
CA PRO A 311 1.29 -45.01 46.67
C PRO A 311 0.25 -44.36 47.61
N ALA A 312 -0.99 -44.43 47.13
CA ALA A 312 -2.29 -44.56 47.80
C ALA A 312 -2.52 -44.09 49.25
N SER A 313 -3.54 -43.24 49.41
CA SER A 313 -4.61 -43.45 50.41
C SER A 313 -5.93 -42.77 50.01
N LYS A 314 -7.03 -43.45 50.33
CA LYS A 314 -8.45 -43.07 50.17
C LYS A 314 -8.84 -41.90 51.09
N ALA A 315 -9.80 -41.05 50.67
CA ALA A 315 -11.18 -41.01 51.20
C ALA A 315 -11.88 -39.64 51.08
N MET A 316 -13.18 -39.71 50.74
CA MET A 316 -14.34 -38.91 51.19
C MET A 316 -14.52 -37.40 50.86
N LEU A 317 -15.47 -37.16 49.95
CA LEU A 317 -16.79 -36.49 50.10
C LEU A 317 -16.99 -35.17 50.89
N SER A 318 -17.88 -34.34 50.30
CA SER A 318 -18.70 -33.22 50.85
C SER A 318 -17.96 -31.88 51.06
N GLY A 319 -18.52 -30.69 50.83
CA GLY A 319 -19.84 -30.23 50.40
C GLY A 319 -19.92 -28.69 50.56
N LEU A 320 -20.76 -28.07 49.73
CA LEU A 320 -21.56 -26.85 49.96
C LEU A 320 -20.96 -25.52 50.49
N ALA A 321 -21.30 -24.47 49.73
CA ALA A 321 -21.89 -23.18 50.16
C ALA A 321 -21.01 -21.94 50.49
N ALA A 322 -21.24 -20.92 49.65
CA ALA A 322 -21.71 -19.55 49.95
C ALA A 322 -20.88 -18.55 50.80
N SER A 323 -20.64 -17.37 50.18
CA SER A 323 -20.93 -15.99 50.66
C SER A 323 -19.88 -15.04 50.03
N ALA A 324 -20.18 -13.99 49.26
CA ALA A 324 -21.06 -12.84 49.46
C ALA A 324 -20.67 -11.98 50.67
N ALA A 325 -19.91 -10.90 50.42
CA ALA A 325 -19.93 -9.59 51.09
C ALA A 325 -18.54 -8.92 50.97
N GLN A 326 -18.32 -7.60 51.03
CA GLN A 326 -19.11 -6.39 50.85
C GLN A 326 -18.17 -5.23 51.22
N ARG A 327 -18.21 -4.14 50.42
CA ARG A 327 -18.09 -2.72 50.84
C ARG A 327 -16.77 -2.05 51.29
N ARG A 328 -16.66 -0.83 50.73
CA ARG A 328 -16.34 0.50 51.34
C ARG A 328 -14.86 0.84 51.54
N ALA A 329 -14.34 1.84 50.83
CA ALA A 329 -14.45 3.31 51.01
C ALA A 329 -13.20 3.82 51.76
N GLY A 330 -12.29 4.55 51.10
CA GLY A 330 -12.13 6.03 51.19
C GLY A 330 -11.32 6.44 52.45
N PRO A 331 -10.68 7.63 52.58
CA PRO A 331 -10.84 8.84 51.76
C PRO A 331 -9.56 9.73 51.58
N THR A 332 -9.79 10.90 50.97
CA THR A 332 -9.17 12.24 51.17
C THR A 332 -7.70 12.52 50.83
N GLY A 333 -7.52 13.58 50.01
CA GLY A 333 -6.32 14.40 49.92
C GLY A 333 -6.56 15.56 48.94
N ALA A 334 -6.90 16.74 49.47
CA ALA A 334 -7.10 17.99 48.76
C ALA A 334 -5.82 18.84 48.79
N GLU A 335 -5.57 19.65 47.75
CA GLU A 335 -4.76 20.90 47.75
C GLU A 335 -4.74 21.42 46.28
N SER A 336 -5.48 22.45 45.88
CA SER A 336 -5.36 23.90 46.16
C SER A 336 -4.05 24.53 45.71
N TRP A 337 -4.00 25.05 44.46
CA TRP A 337 -3.20 26.24 44.12
C TRP A 337 -3.89 27.06 43.01
N ARG A 338 -4.44 28.22 43.41
CA ARG A 338 -4.73 29.38 42.54
C ARG A 338 -3.68 30.46 42.84
N SER A 339 -3.12 31.07 41.80
CA SER A 339 -2.47 32.40 41.75
C SER A 339 -2.37 32.71 40.24
N VAL A 340 -3.11 33.65 39.64
CA VAL A 340 -3.02 35.12 39.67
C VAL A 340 -1.62 35.67 39.39
N CYS A 341 -1.47 36.29 38.20
CA CYS A 341 -0.70 37.50 37.87
C CYS A 341 -1.32 38.02 36.56
N ALA A 342 -1.93 39.21 36.53
CA ALA A 342 -1.33 40.55 36.48
C ALA A 342 -0.86 40.90 35.06
#